data_AF-A0A1H8P886-F1
#
_entry.id   AF-A0A1H8P886-F1
#
_cell.length_a   1.000
_cell.length_b   1.000
_cell.length_c   1.000
_cell.angle_alpha   90.00
_cell.angle_beta   90.00
_cell.angle_gamma   90.00
#
_symmetry.space_group_name_H-M   'P 1'
#
loop_
_entity.id
_entity.type
_entity.pdbx_description
1 polymer ?
#
loop_
_entity_poly.entity_id
_entity_poly.type
_entity_poly.pdbx_seq_one_letter_code
_entity_poly.pdbx_strand_id
1 'polypeptide(L)' 'MDQLLRMEPDYGTNVRNLALPHWKSWFGVEHRCLVPVTSFAEPDPASKEEGGKTPKLVLCESGEAADVL' A
#
# COMPACT_ATOMS: atom_id res chain seq x y z
N MET A 1 -6.34 -30.09 5.88
CA MET A 1 -6.25 -28.72 6.41
C MET A 1 -5.09 -27.97 5.75
N ASP A 2 -3.88 -28.52 5.78
CA ASP A 2 -2.67 -27.89 5.23
C ASP A 2 -2.75 -27.53 3.73
N GLN A 3 -3.38 -28.39 2.93
CA GLN A 3 -3.59 -28.12 1.51
C GLN A 3 -4.58 -26.97 1.27
N LEU A 4 -5.56 -26.77 2.16
CA LEU A 4 -6.53 -25.69 2.06
C LEU A 4 -5.85 -24.36 2.41
N LEU A 5 -5.12 -24.30 3.53
CA LEU A 5 -4.38 -23.11 3.96
C LEU A 5 -3.35 -22.66 2.91
N ARG A 6 -2.69 -23.60 2.24
CA ARG A 6 -1.73 -23.28 1.17
C ARG A 6 -2.37 -22.64 -0.07
N MET A 7 -3.66 -22.90 -0.29
CA MET A 7 -4.42 -22.38 -1.42
C MET A 7 -5.20 -21.11 -1.08
N GLU A 8 -5.24 -20.70 0.19
CA GLU A 8 -5.86 -19.45 0.59
C GLU A 8 -5.08 -18.26 -0.03
N PRO A 9 -5.75 -17.36 -0.75
CA PRO A 9 -5.10 -16.17 -1.28
C PRO A 9 -4.60 -15.27 -0.15
N ASP A 10 -3.32 -14.93 -0.18
CA ASP A 10 -2.69 -13.98 0.75
C ASP A 10 -2.66 -12.57 0.14
N TYR A 11 -3.10 -11.57 0.91
CA TYR A 11 -3.20 -10.18 0.46
C TYR A 11 -2.52 -9.25 1.47
N GLY A 12 -1.52 -8.51 1.01
CA GLY A 12 -0.85 -7.48 1.80
C GLY A 12 0.15 -6.68 0.98
N THR A 13 0.14 -5.35 1.11
CA THR A 13 1.05 -4.45 0.36
C THR A 13 1.92 -3.59 1.28
N ASN A 14 1.50 -3.38 2.53
CA ASN A 14 2.16 -2.45 3.46
C ASN A 14 2.42 -3.13 4.82
N VAL A 15 3.64 -2.97 5.35
CA VAL A 15 4.01 -3.39 6.70
C VAL A 15 3.85 -2.20 7.66
N ARG A 16 2.94 -2.30 8.64
CA ARG A 16 2.66 -1.21 9.61
C ARG A 16 3.26 -1.44 10.99
N ASN A 17 3.29 -2.69 11.45
CA ASN A 17 3.79 -3.06 12.78
C ASN A 17 5.04 -3.94 12.68
N LEU A 18 6.20 -3.33 12.93
CA LEU A 18 7.50 -4.00 12.86
C LEU A 18 7.76 -4.96 14.04
N ALA A 19 6.95 -4.94 15.10
CA ALA A 19 7.11 -5.83 16.25
C ALA A 19 6.51 -7.22 16.02
N LEU A 20 5.69 -7.41 14.99
CA LEU A 20 5.08 -8.71 14.69
C LEU A 20 6.16 -9.74 14.32
N PRO A 21 6.20 -10.92 14.98
CA PRO A 21 7.20 -11.95 14.71
C PRO A 21 7.27 -12.40 13.25
N HIS A 22 6.16 -12.33 12.53
CA HIS A 22 6.06 -12.68 11.11
C HIS A 22 7.10 -11.96 10.24
N TRP A 23 7.41 -10.69 10.53
CA TRP A 23 8.33 -9.88 9.72
C TRP A 23 9.81 -10.01 10.12
N LYS A 24 10.10 -10.60 11.28
CA LYS A 24 11.45 -10.57 11.88
C LYS A 24 12.53 -11.20 10.99
N SER A 25 12.19 -12.24 10.24
CA SER A 25 13.14 -12.90 9.34
C SER A 25 13.52 -12.04 8.12
N TRP A 26 12.81 -10.93 7.86
CA TRP A 26 12.95 -10.13 6.65
C TRP A 26 13.64 -8.77 6.92
N PHE A 27 14.15 -8.53 8.14
CA PHE A 27 14.83 -7.28 8.50
C PHE A 27 16.33 -7.25 8.19
N GLY A 28 16.89 -8.39 7.76
CA GLY A 28 18.26 -8.50 7.26
C GLY A 28 18.52 -7.55 6.09
N VAL A 29 19.77 -7.16 5.89
CA VAL A 29 20.16 -6.22 4.81
C VAL A 29 19.90 -6.83 3.43
N GLU A 30 20.06 -8.15 3.31
CA GLU A 30 19.82 -8.97 2.13
C GLU A 30 18.36 -8.94 1.65
N HIS A 31 17.42 -8.53 2.49
CA HIS A 31 15.98 -8.45 2.18
C HIS A 31 15.50 -7.02 1.89
N ARG A 32 16.41 -6.03 1.83
CA ARG A 32 16.05 -4.63 1.57
C ARG A 32 16.00 -4.37 0.06
N CYS A 33 15.02 -3.59 -0.35
CA CYS A 33 14.94 -3.04 -1.69
C CYS A 33 14.57 -1.56 -1.63
N LEU A 34 14.97 -0.82 -2.66
CA LEU A 34 14.42 0.51 -2.93
C LEU A 34 13.24 0.33 -3.87
N VAL A 35 12.11 0.95 -3.54
CA VAL A 35 10.93 1.00 -4.39
C VAL A 35 10.81 2.44 -4.91
N PRO A 36 11.24 2.72 -6.15
CA PRO A 36 11.13 4.05 -6.73
C PRO A 36 9.67 4.45 -6.90
N VAL A 37 9.34 5.68 -6.50
CA VAL A 37 8.00 6.25 -6.65
C VAL A 37 8.14 7.75 -6.92
N THR A 38 7.39 8.27 -7.90
CA THR A 38 7.28 9.70 -8.19
C THR A 38 5.94 10.28 -7.70
N SER A 39 4.90 9.43 -7.68
CA SER A 39 3.59 9.76 -7.13
C SER A 39 2.91 8.53 -6.53
N PHE A 40 2.09 8.71 -5.50
CA PHE A 40 1.24 7.65 -4.93
C PHE A 40 -0.17 8.19 -4.65
N ALA A 41 -1.15 7.31 -4.48
CA ALA A 41 -2.55 7.71 -4.33
C ALA A 41 -3.15 7.18 -3.02
N GLU A 42 -3.89 8.04 -2.32
CA GLU A 42 -4.69 7.69 -1.15
C GLU A 42 -6.19 7.82 -1.46
N PRO A 43 -7.07 7.00 -0.87
CA PRO A 43 -8.52 7.22 -0.97
C PRO A 43 -8.91 8.59 -0.40
N ASP A 44 -9.73 9.35 -1.13
CA ASP A 44 -10.27 10.64 -0.69
C ASP A 44 -11.77 10.54 -0.38
N PRO A 45 -12.16 10.11 0.83
CA PRO A 45 -13.55 10.02 1.23
C PRO A 45 -14.22 11.39 1.40
N ALA A 46 -13.46 12.48 1.54
CA ALA A 46 -14.02 13.82 1.76
C ALA A 46 -14.62 14.41 0.48
N SER A 47 -14.05 14.06 -0.68
CA SER A 47 -14.52 14.49 -2.00
C SER A 47 -15.54 13.54 -2.63
N LYS A 48 -16.08 12.59 -1.86
CA LYS A 48 -17.00 11.58 -2.40
C LYS A 48 -18.40 12.16 -2.65
N GLU A 49 -18.87 12.06 -3.89
CA GLU A 49 -20.25 12.35 -4.27
C GLU A 49 -21.23 11.26 -3.79
N GLU A 50 -22.47 11.64 -3.49
CA GLU A 50 -23.50 10.71 -3.02
C GLU A 50 -23.80 9.62 -4.07
N GLY A 51 -23.76 8.35 -3.66
CA GLY A 51 -23.89 7.20 -4.57
C GLY A 51 -22.68 6.92 -5.46
N GLY A 52 -21.66 7.80 -5.46
CA GLY A 52 -20.43 7.66 -6.24
C GLY A 52 -19.39 6.73 -5.61
N LYS A 53 -18.33 6.44 -6.37
CA LYS A 53 -17.12 5.77 -5.86
C LYS A 53 -16.26 6.80 -5.12
N THR A 54 -15.51 6.34 -4.12
CA THR A 54 -14.52 7.19 -3.45
C THR A 54 -13.41 7.55 -4.46
N PRO A 55 -13.17 8.85 -4.74
CA PRO A 55 -12.07 9.28 -5.60
C PRO A 55 -10.72 9.02 -4.93
N LYS A 56 -9.63 9.20 -5.68
CA LYS A 56 -8.26 9.07 -5.17
C LYS A 56 -7.57 10.41 -5.21
N LEU A 57 -6.89 10.76 -4.12
CA LEU A 57 -5.98 11.90 -4.07
C LEU A 57 -4.58 11.43 -4.48
N VAL A 58 -4.02 12.00 -5.55
CA VAL A 58 -2.65 11.75 -5.98
C VAL A 58 -1.70 12.71 -5.28
N LEU A 59 -0.68 12.15 -4.64
CA LEU A 59 0.38 12.84 -3.91
C LEU A 59 1.69 12.65 -4.67
N CYS A 60 2.43 13.74 -4.87
CA CYS A 60 3.74 13.78 -5.52
C CYS A 60 4.66 14.71 -4.75
N GLU A 61 5.93 14.79 -5.15
CA GLU A 61 6.88 15.73 -4.55
C GLU A 61 6.48 17.19 -4.80
N SER A 62 6.84 18.10 -3.88
CA SER A 62 6.47 19.52 -3.98
C SER A 62 7.15 20.16 -5.20
N GLY A 63 6.40 20.34 -6.29
CA GLY A 63 6.90 20.93 -7.54
C GLY A 63 6.29 20.31 -8.80
N GLU A 64 5.77 19.09 -8.73
CA GLU A 64 4.93 18.49 -9.77
C GLU A 64 3.45 18.80 -9.50
N ALA A 65 2.68 19.10 -10.55
CA ALA A 65 1.25 19.32 -10.40
C ALA A 65 0.56 18.01 -10.04
N ALA A 66 -0.23 18.00 -8.97
CA ALA A 66 -1.12 16.87 -8.69
C ALA A 66 -2.26 16.88 -9.73
N ASP A 67 -2.14 16.04 -10.76
CA ASP A 67 -3.25 15.78 -11.67
C ASP A 67 -4.32 14.98 -10.90
N VAL A 68 -5.50 15.58 -10.74
CA VAL A 68 -6.69 14.88 -10.23
C VAL A 68 -7.19 13.98 -11.37
N LEU A 69 -6.99 12.66 -11.22
CA LEU A 69 -7.52 11.63 -12.14
C LEU A 69 -8.91 11.13 -11.73
#